data_AF-A0A2D0T082-F1
#
_entry.id   AF-A0A2D0T082-F1
#
_cell.length_a   1.000
_cell.length_b   1.000
_cell.length_c   1.000
_cell.angle_alpha   90.00
_cell.angle_beta   90.00
_cell.angle_gamma   90.00
#
_symmetry.space_group_name_H-M   'P 1'
#
loop_
_entity.id
_entity.type
_entity.pdbx_description
1 polymer ?
#
loop_
_entity_poly.entity_id
_entity_poly.type
_entity_poly.pdbx_seq_one_letter_code
_entity_poly.pdbx_strand_id
1 'polypeptide(L)'
;MWEFFFCLMPSMFLFTIARLFQSKWIYHLVEEGTRQLTLHIWIIICSILKLPHPSVLYGTGDKESKIKLIYKSIALANNIIQNCKALACAPPARWPKADPHLQMFFNFIWPIEDDAQEHCGITFTRDHLLIQDGGIVALDWAVRLKDLNAQAKREHYLGERAPGYHTCTPSIIILIPNALGKITQNLLSLCRLALQQGFYTVVFHRRGHGRCLLTTPRYQEFGDPSDLVQAVLYIKSRHPSSDLFAINEGSGSGLMLSYLGERGSSSHLVAAACISPVFYRQLFFETPCPKLYNEASLFYRKLQMSRYATALSSVMDTEKIFSCRSLQDMEKLMFCSVRLLDTS
;
A
#
# COMPACT_ATOMS: atom_id res chain seq x y z
N MET A 1 -2.48 69.49 4.83
CA MET A 1 -1.75 68.45 4.08
C MET A 1 -1.23 67.30 4.96
N TRP A 2 -0.75 67.55 6.19
CA TRP A 2 -0.22 66.49 7.07
C TRP A 2 -1.26 65.51 7.65
N GLU A 3 -2.48 65.98 7.94
CA GLU A 3 -3.61 65.15 8.44
C GLU A 3 -4.00 64.02 7.47
N PHE A 4 -3.94 64.27 6.15
CA PHE A 4 -4.31 63.30 5.11
C PHE A 4 -3.27 62.17 5.00
N PHE A 5 -1.99 62.49 5.23
CA PHE A 5 -0.90 61.51 5.24
C PHE A 5 -1.00 60.56 6.45
N PHE A 6 -1.37 61.09 7.63
CA PHE A 6 -1.58 60.27 8.83
C PHE A 6 -2.78 59.32 8.71
N CYS A 7 -3.85 59.73 8.02
CA CYS A 7 -5.02 58.87 7.78
C CYS A 7 -4.75 57.72 6.78
N LEU A 8 -3.82 57.90 5.84
CA LEU A 8 -3.46 56.87 4.84
C LEU A 8 -2.39 55.88 5.34
N MET A 9 -1.63 56.22 6.39
CA MET A 9 -0.58 55.35 6.93
C MET A 9 -1.05 53.94 7.33
N PRO A 10 -2.19 53.75 8.04
CA PRO A 10 -2.65 52.41 8.39
C PRO A 10 -3.05 51.57 7.18
N SER A 11 -3.66 52.18 6.17
CA SER A 11 -4.08 51.47 4.94
C SER A 11 -2.89 51.11 4.04
N MET A 12 -1.89 52.00 3.94
CA MET A 12 -0.64 51.72 3.25
C MET A 12 0.19 50.65 3.96
N PHE A 13 0.17 50.62 5.30
CA PHE A 13 0.80 49.58 6.10
C PHE A 13 0.11 48.21 5.94
N LEU A 14 -1.23 48.17 5.92
CA LEU A 14 -1.97 46.94 5.64
C LEU A 14 -1.75 46.45 4.20
N PHE A 15 -1.64 47.35 3.24
CA PHE A 15 -1.33 47.01 1.84
C PHE A 15 0.09 46.47 1.65
N THR A 16 1.08 47.03 2.34
CA THR A 16 2.45 46.50 2.34
C THR A 16 2.53 45.16 3.03
N ILE A 17 1.84 44.95 4.16
CA ILE A 17 1.70 43.63 4.80
C ILE A 17 1.04 42.62 3.85
N ALA A 18 -0.06 42.98 3.18
CA ALA A 18 -0.73 42.09 2.24
C ALA A 18 0.17 41.71 1.04
N ARG A 19 0.94 42.66 0.50
CA ARG A 19 1.95 42.37 -0.54
C ARG A 19 3.11 41.53 -0.03
N LEU A 20 3.52 41.72 1.22
CA LEU A 20 4.52 40.89 1.87
C LEU A 20 4.01 39.44 1.97
N PHE A 21 2.76 39.21 2.36
CA PHE A 21 2.15 37.86 2.39
C PHE A 21 1.91 37.25 1.00
N GLN A 22 1.72 38.06 -0.04
CA GLN A 22 1.66 37.58 -1.45
C GLN A 22 3.04 37.33 -2.07
N SER A 23 4.12 37.73 -1.40
CA SER A 23 5.48 37.46 -1.85
C SER A 23 5.79 35.98 -1.70
N LYS A 24 6.10 35.30 -2.81
CA LYS A 24 6.54 33.90 -2.82
C LYS A 24 7.71 33.65 -1.86
N TRP A 25 8.55 34.66 -1.62
CA TRP A 25 9.68 34.57 -0.70
C TRP A 25 9.25 34.52 0.76
N ILE A 26 8.27 35.32 1.17
CA ILE A 26 7.74 35.33 2.54
C ILE A 26 6.87 34.11 2.76
N TYR A 27 6.07 33.71 1.77
CA TYR A 27 5.37 32.43 1.79
C TYR A 27 6.36 31.27 2.01
N HIS A 28 7.46 31.22 1.26
CA HIS A 28 8.48 30.19 1.42
C HIS A 28 9.23 30.27 2.77
N LEU A 29 9.46 31.47 3.31
CA LEU A 29 10.11 31.64 4.62
C LEU A 29 9.18 31.23 5.76
N VAL A 30 7.88 31.56 5.67
CA VAL A 30 6.84 31.13 6.62
C VAL A 30 6.61 29.63 6.50
N GLU A 31 6.54 29.07 5.29
CA GLU A 31 6.43 27.63 5.06
C GLU A 31 7.63 26.88 5.64
N GLU A 32 8.86 27.37 5.43
CA GLU A 32 10.06 26.74 5.99
C GLU A 32 10.13 26.88 7.52
N GLY A 33 9.79 28.05 8.08
CA GLY A 33 9.76 28.27 9.53
C GLY A 33 8.67 27.44 10.24
N THR A 34 7.48 27.37 9.66
CA THR A 34 6.38 26.52 10.16
C THR A 34 6.70 25.04 10.02
N ARG A 35 7.40 24.62 8.97
CA ARG A 35 7.90 23.25 8.77
C ARG A 35 8.87 22.83 9.87
N GLN A 36 9.79 23.69 10.25
CA GLN A 36 10.71 23.42 11.36
C GLN A 36 9.97 23.31 12.70
N LEU A 37 9.06 24.24 12.99
CA LEU A 37 8.26 24.21 14.22
C LEU A 37 7.39 22.95 14.30
N THR A 38 6.70 22.61 13.22
CA THR A 38 5.87 21.39 13.15
C THR A 38 6.69 20.12 13.25
N LEU A 39 7.89 20.07 12.67
CA LEU A 39 8.83 18.98 12.87
C LEU A 39 9.24 18.84 14.35
N HIS A 40 9.56 19.93 15.05
CA HIS A 40 9.91 19.88 16.47
C HIS A 40 8.73 19.41 17.32
N ILE A 41 7.53 19.91 17.07
CA ILE A 41 6.30 19.46 17.73
C ILE A 41 6.10 17.95 17.48
N TRP A 42 6.28 17.50 16.23
CA TRP A 42 6.18 16.10 15.86
C TRP A 42 7.19 15.21 16.59
N ILE A 43 8.43 15.66 16.72
CA ILE A 43 9.47 14.97 17.49
C ILE A 43 9.10 14.84 18.97
N ILE A 44 8.55 15.90 19.56
CA ILE A 44 8.05 15.88 20.94
C ILE A 44 6.91 14.86 21.07
N ILE A 45 5.95 14.85 20.14
CA ILE A 45 4.86 13.88 20.11
C ILE A 45 5.39 12.45 20.02
N CYS A 46 6.30 12.15 19.08
CA CYS A 46 6.93 10.85 18.96
C CYS A 46 7.63 10.42 20.25
N SER A 47 8.33 11.35 20.93
CA SER A 47 8.99 11.08 22.20
C SER A 47 8.01 10.75 23.33
N ILE A 48 6.91 11.52 23.45
CA ILE A 48 5.82 11.27 24.41
C ILE A 48 5.19 9.90 24.17
N LEU A 49 4.97 9.54 22.90
CA LEU A 49 4.38 8.28 22.48
C LEU A 49 5.36 7.10 22.47
N LYS A 50 6.63 7.32 22.85
CA LYS A 50 7.72 6.32 22.79
C LYS A 50 7.87 5.68 21.41
N LEU A 51 7.60 6.46 20.36
CA LEU A 51 7.87 6.07 18.99
C LEU A 51 9.36 6.29 18.68
N PRO A 52 9.99 5.42 17.86
CA PRO A 52 11.34 5.65 17.36
C PRO A 52 11.45 7.06 16.77
N HIS A 53 12.53 7.78 17.05
CA HIS A 53 12.64 9.14 16.53
C HIS A 53 12.84 9.11 15.00
N PRO A 54 12.10 9.93 14.22
CA PRO A 54 12.29 9.99 12.76
C PRO A 54 13.73 10.30 12.32
N SER A 55 14.52 11.02 13.13
CA SER A 55 15.95 11.32 12.89
C SER A 55 16.89 10.13 13.12
N VAL A 56 16.43 9.07 13.78
CA VAL A 56 17.17 7.81 13.91
C VAL A 56 16.91 6.91 12.71
N LEU A 57 15.76 7.06 12.02
CA LEU A 57 15.48 6.42 10.73
C LEU A 57 16.07 7.19 9.53
N TYR A 58 16.19 8.51 9.63
CA TYR A 58 16.94 9.36 8.71
C TYR A 58 17.99 10.12 9.52
N GLY A 59 19.19 9.56 9.61
CA GLY A 59 20.31 10.09 10.40
C GLY A 59 20.40 11.62 10.33
N THR A 60 20.14 12.28 11.45
CA THR A 60 20.55 13.67 11.64
C THR A 60 22.07 13.71 11.75
N GLY A 61 22.72 14.08 10.65
CA GLY A 61 24.14 14.40 10.59
C GLY A 61 24.81 13.83 9.35
N ASP A 62 24.98 14.64 8.31
CA ASP A 62 26.06 14.66 7.28
C ASP A 62 26.64 13.34 6.72
N LYS A 63 25.95 12.22 6.90
CA LYS A 63 26.15 11.00 6.11
C LYS A 63 24.80 10.71 5.50
N GLU A 64 24.58 11.25 4.30
CA GLU A 64 23.59 10.69 3.37
C GLU A 64 23.68 9.17 3.49
N SER A 65 22.61 8.53 3.95
CA SER A 65 22.48 7.08 3.89
C SER A 65 22.47 6.72 2.41
N LYS A 66 23.67 6.57 1.85
CA LYS A 66 23.89 6.36 0.42
C LYS A 66 23.09 5.13 0.04
N ILE A 67 22.10 5.30 -0.86
CA ILE A 67 21.34 4.17 -1.39
C ILE A 67 22.35 3.12 -1.86
N LYS A 68 22.30 1.94 -1.25
CA LYS A 68 23.15 0.82 -1.61
C LYS A 68 22.33 -0.14 -2.46
N LEU A 69 22.63 -0.16 -3.76
CA LEU A 69 22.07 -1.16 -4.64
C LEU A 69 22.77 -2.50 -4.41
N ILE A 70 22.01 -3.52 -4.04
CA ILE A 70 22.47 -4.90 -3.89
C ILE A 70 21.82 -5.72 -5.00
N TYR A 71 22.63 -6.36 -5.84
CA TYR A 71 22.15 -7.16 -6.95
C TYR A 71 23.11 -8.32 -7.23
N LYS A 72 22.56 -9.39 -7.82
CA LYS A 72 23.38 -10.44 -8.41
C LYS A 72 23.87 -9.95 -9.78
N SER A 73 25.18 -9.97 -10.01
CA SER A 73 25.75 -9.56 -11.31
C SER A 73 25.31 -10.54 -12.39
N ILE A 74 24.32 -10.14 -13.18
CA ILE A 74 23.79 -10.85 -14.35
C ILE A 74 23.54 -9.83 -15.46
N ALA A 75 23.50 -10.29 -16.71
CA ALA A 75 23.32 -9.42 -17.88
C ALA A 75 22.07 -8.53 -17.76
N LEU A 76 20.95 -9.10 -17.28
CA LEU A 76 19.72 -8.36 -17.05
C LEU A 76 19.90 -7.23 -16.01
N ALA A 77 20.56 -7.51 -14.89
CA ALA A 77 20.78 -6.53 -13.84
C ALA A 77 21.69 -5.38 -14.33
N ASN A 78 22.75 -5.71 -15.07
CA ASN A 78 23.64 -4.70 -15.65
C ASN A 78 22.90 -3.81 -16.66
N ASN A 79 22.05 -4.40 -17.49
CA ASN A 79 21.21 -3.66 -18.43
C ASN A 79 20.23 -2.72 -17.70
N ILE A 80 19.53 -3.23 -16.68
CA ILE A 80 18.63 -2.42 -15.85
C ILE A 80 19.37 -1.24 -15.20
N ILE A 81 20.56 -1.47 -14.64
CA ILE A 81 21.35 -0.41 -13.98
C ILE A 81 21.79 0.66 -14.99
N GLN A 82 22.22 0.26 -16.18
CA GLN A 82 22.65 1.19 -17.23
C GLN A 82 21.49 2.06 -17.75
N ASN A 83 20.29 1.47 -17.86
CA ASN A 83 19.14 2.15 -18.49
C ASN A 83 18.19 2.81 -17.49
N CYS A 84 18.15 2.35 -16.24
CA CYS A 84 17.23 2.87 -15.21
C CYS A 84 17.95 3.83 -14.26
N LYS A 85 18.12 5.08 -14.69
CA LYS A 85 18.74 6.15 -13.88
C LYS A 85 18.05 6.39 -12.55
N ALA A 86 16.75 6.07 -12.45
CA ALA A 86 15.97 6.20 -11.22
C ALA A 86 16.53 5.36 -10.06
N LEU A 87 17.20 4.22 -10.34
CA LEU A 87 17.82 3.37 -9.31
C LEU A 87 19.06 4.01 -8.68
N ALA A 88 19.66 5.00 -9.35
CA ALA A 88 20.82 5.74 -8.86
C ALA A 88 20.45 7.03 -8.12
N CYS A 89 19.17 7.43 -8.11
CA CYS A 89 18.71 8.66 -7.47
C CYS A 89 18.30 8.42 -6.02
N ALA A 90 18.71 9.33 -5.12
CA ALA A 90 18.23 9.36 -3.73
C ALA A 90 16.69 9.44 -3.67
N PRO A 91 16.04 8.93 -2.60
CA PRO A 91 14.59 8.96 -2.53
C PRO A 91 14.14 10.43 -2.49
N PRO A 92 13.18 10.85 -3.33
CA PRO A 92 12.75 12.25 -3.39
C PRO A 92 11.91 12.67 -2.18
N ALA A 93 11.44 11.71 -1.38
CA ALA A 93 10.57 11.97 -0.25
C ALA A 93 11.34 12.69 0.86
N ARG A 94 10.85 13.88 1.24
CA ARG A 94 11.27 14.62 2.43
C ARG A 94 10.16 14.61 3.46
N TRP A 95 10.47 14.95 4.72
CA TRP A 95 9.44 15.17 5.73
C TRP A 95 8.43 16.23 5.23
N PRO A 96 7.11 16.02 5.40
CA PRO A 96 6.47 14.96 6.19
C PRO A 96 6.25 13.64 5.44
N LYS A 97 6.36 13.59 4.11
CA LYS A 97 6.04 12.40 3.30
C LYS A 97 6.98 11.22 3.55
N ALA A 98 8.24 11.48 3.92
CA ALA A 98 9.22 10.45 4.25
C ALA A 98 9.07 9.90 5.68
N ASP A 99 8.24 10.50 6.51
CA ASP A 99 8.12 10.08 7.91
C ASP A 99 7.39 8.73 8.02
N PRO A 100 8.04 7.69 8.58
CA PRO A 100 7.47 6.34 8.65
C PRO A 100 6.23 6.28 9.56
N HIS A 101 6.16 7.13 10.59
CA HIS A 101 5.04 7.17 11.52
C HIS A 101 3.83 7.82 10.87
N LEU A 102 4.03 8.90 10.12
CA LEU A 102 2.97 9.52 9.31
C LEU A 102 2.48 8.57 8.22
N GLN A 103 3.38 7.87 7.51
CA GLN A 103 2.98 6.87 6.52
C GLN A 103 2.14 5.75 7.15
N MET A 104 2.56 5.21 8.30
CA MET A 104 1.79 4.19 9.02
C MET A 104 0.44 4.73 9.49
N PHE A 105 0.42 5.94 10.07
CA PHE A 105 -0.80 6.59 10.56
C PHE A 105 -1.81 6.83 9.43
N PHE A 106 -1.38 7.41 8.30
CA PHE A 106 -2.25 7.64 7.16
C PHE A 106 -2.77 6.33 6.56
N ASN A 107 -1.94 5.28 6.49
CA ASN A 107 -2.38 3.97 6.00
C ASN A 107 -3.38 3.28 6.94
N PHE A 108 -3.33 3.58 8.24
CA PHE A 108 -4.17 2.94 9.25
C PHE A 108 -5.49 3.67 9.50
N ILE A 109 -5.41 4.99 9.71
CA ILE A 109 -6.53 5.82 10.14
C ILE A 109 -7.31 6.38 8.95
N TRP A 110 -6.64 6.80 7.88
CA TRP A 110 -7.33 7.45 6.77
C TRP A 110 -7.93 6.38 5.86
N PRO A 111 -9.26 6.16 5.87
CA PRO A 111 -9.86 5.33 4.85
C PRO A 111 -9.60 6.02 3.50
N ILE A 112 -9.24 5.25 2.49
CA ILE A 112 -9.47 5.69 1.12
C ILE A 112 -11.00 5.65 0.97
N GLU A 113 -11.66 6.74 1.36
CA GLU A 113 -13.05 6.98 1.01
C GLU A 113 -13.19 6.96 -0.51
N ASP A 114 -14.40 6.71 -0.99
CA ASP A 114 -14.73 6.75 -2.42
C ASP A 114 -14.24 8.09 -3.05
N ASP A 115 -14.23 9.18 -2.27
CA ASP A 115 -13.67 10.49 -2.61
C ASP A 115 -12.17 10.46 -3.00
N ALA A 116 -11.33 9.67 -2.32
CA ALA A 116 -9.90 9.59 -2.66
C ALA A 116 -9.66 8.81 -3.96
N GLN A 117 -10.56 7.88 -4.31
CA GLN A 117 -10.55 7.18 -5.59
C GLN A 117 -10.96 8.14 -6.72
N GLU A 118 -11.99 8.96 -6.50
CA GLU A 118 -12.41 10.03 -7.40
C GLU A 118 -11.30 11.07 -7.63
N HIS A 119 -10.64 11.53 -6.56
CA HIS A 119 -9.51 12.46 -6.66
C HIS A 119 -8.31 11.88 -7.44
N CYS A 120 -8.05 10.57 -7.33
CA CYS A 120 -7.04 9.89 -8.15
C CYS A 120 -7.53 9.55 -9.57
N GLY A 121 -8.82 9.72 -9.86
CA GLY A 121 -9.44 9.39 -11.13
C GLY A 121 -9.44 7.88 -11.43
N ILE A 122 -9.49 7.05 -10.40
CA ILE A 122 -9.49 5.58 -10.50
C ILE A 122 -10.76 5.06 -9.85
N THR A 123 -11.35 4.04 -10.45
CA THR A 123 -12.44 3.26 -9.89
C THR A 123 -12.07 1.79 -9.93
N PHE A 124 -12.71 0.95 -9.12
CA PHE A 124 -12.45 -0.48 -9.11
C PHE A 124 -13.68 -1.27 -9.53
N THR A 125 -13.49 -2.22 -10.46
CA THR A 125 -14.48 -3.24 -10.79
C THR A 125 -14.07 -4.54 -10.12
N ARG A 126 -14.97 -5.11 -9.32
CA ARG A 126 -14.67 -6.29 -8.50
C ARG A 126 -15.17 -7.57 -9.16
N ASP A 127 -14.25 -8.52 -9.32
CA ASP A 127 -14.58 -9.92 -9.59
C ASP A 127 -14.45 -10.73 -8.30
N HIS A 128 -15.40 -11.65 -8.08
CA HIS A 128 -15.31 -12.65 -7.04
C HIS A 128 -14.88 -13.98 -7.65
N LEU A 129 -13.81 -14.56 -7.11
CA LEU A 129 -13.31 -15.85 -7.54
C LEU A 129 -13.59 -16.90 -6.46
N LEU A 130 -14.36 -17.92 -6.84
CA LEU A 130 -14.55 -19.12 -6.04
C LEU A 130 -13.30 -20.01 -6.16
N ILE A 131 -12.74 -20.36 -5.02
CA ILE A 131 -11.52 -21.15 -4.86
C ILE A 131 -11.91 -22.61 -4.58
N GLN A 132 -11.00 -23.54 -4.84
CA GLN A 132 -11.23 -24.98 -4.78
C GLN A 132 -11.82 -25.48 -3.44
N ASP A 133 -11.51 -24.82 -2.32
CA ASP A 133 -12.04 -25.18 -0.99
C ASP A 133 -13.40 -24.54 -0.68
N GLY A 134 -14.06 -23.92 -1.67
CA GLY A 134 -15.32 -23.18 -1.50
C GLY A 134 -15.14 -21.75 -0.96
N GLY A 135 -13.89 -21.33 -0.69
CA GLY A 135 -13.56 -19.98 -0.29
C GLY A 135 -13.76 -18.97 -1.42
N ILE A 136 -14.02 -17.72 -1.08
CA ILE A 136 -14.09 -16.63 -2.06
C ILE A 136 -12.93 -15.65 -1.82
N VAL A 137 -12.24 -15.29 -2.90
CA VAL A 137 -11.31 -14.15 -2.95
C VAL A 137 -11.86 -13.08 -3.89
N ALA A 138 -11.36 -11.86 -3.78
CA ALA A 138 -11.78 -10.77 -4.66
C ALA A 138 -10.60 -10.22 -5.48
N LEU A 139 -10.89 -9.81 -6.70
CA LEU A 139 -9.98 -9.20 -7.65
C LEU A 139 -10.55 -7.83 -8.05
N ASP A 140 -9.90 -6.76 -7.59
CA ASP A 140 -10.33 -5.39 -7.89
C ASP A 140 -9.53 -4.83 -9.06
N TRP A 141 -10.15 -4.79 -10.23
CA TRP A 141 -9.58 -4.23 -11.45
C TRP A 141 -9.65 -2.71 -11.44
N ALA A 142 -8.49 -2.06 -11.49
CA ALA A 142 -8.40 -0.61 -11.53
C ALA A 142 -8.77 -0.08 -12.94
N VAL A 143 -9.71 0.85 -13.01
CA VAL A 143 -10.18 1.48 -14.24
C VAL A 143 -10.06 2.99 -14.12
N ARG A 144 -9.50 3.65 -15.14
CA ARG A 144 -9.38 5.11 -15.18
C ARG A 144 -10.74 5.73 -15.50
N LEU A 145 -11.16 6.73 -14.73
CA LEU A 145 -12.47 7.38 -14.91
C LEU A 145 -12.62 8.06 -16.28
N LYS A 146 -11.51 8.56 -16.85
CA LYS A 146 -11.48 9.10 -18.22
C LYS A 146 -11.75 8.05 -19.29
N ASP A 147 -11.31 6.81 -19.05
CA ASP A 147 -11.48 5.70 -19.98
C ASP A 147 -12.92 5.17 -19.94
N LEU A 148 -13.58 5.21 -18.78
CA LEU A 148 -15.03 4.94 -18.66
C LEU A 148 -15.86 5.96 -19.45
N ASN A 149 -15.56 7.25 -19.33
CA ASN A 149 -16.27 8.29 -20.09
C ASN A 149 -16.03 8.18 -21.61
N ALA A 150 -14.86 7.69 -22.03
CA ALA A 150 -14.55 7.42 -23.42
C ALA A 150 -15.23 6.13 -23.92
N GLN A 151 -15.32 5.08 -23.10
CA GLN A 151 -16.04 3.84 -23.42
C GLN A 151 -17.55 4.05 -23.49
N ALA A 152 -18.15 4.75 -22.51
CA ALA A 152 -19.57 5.11 -22.53
C ALA A 152 -19.94 6.01 -23.71
N LYS A 153 -19.04 6.90 -24.16
CA LYS A 153 -19.22 7.65 -25.41
C LYS A 153 -19.03 6.80 -26.67
N ARG A 154 -18.21 5.76 -26.63
CA ARG A 154 -18.00 4.81 -27.74
C ARG A 154 -19.14 3.80 -27.89
N GLU A 155 -19.84 3.45 -26.81
CA GLU A 155 -21.06 2.63 -26.90
C GLU A 155 -22.20 3.33 -27.66
N HIS A 156 -22.15 4.66 -27.77
CA HIS A 156 -23.09 5.45 -28.59
C HIS A 156 -22.66 5.68 -30.05
N TYR A 157 -21.41 5.37 -30.42
CA TYR A 157 -20.92 5.51 -31.79
C TYR A 157 -20.15 4.25 -32.19
N LEU A 158 -20.88 3.32 -32.82
CA LEU A 158 -20.29 2.14 -33.43
C LEU A 158 -19.36 2.58 -34.57
N GLY A 159 -18.04 2.51 -34.32
CA GLY A 159 -17.02 2.57 -35.36
C GLY A 159 -16.25 3.88 -35.43
N GLU A 160 -15.17 4.00 -34.64
CA GLU A 160 -13.90 4.55 -35.11
C GLU A 160 -12.81 4.35 -34.04
N ARG A 161 -11.72 3.68 -34.45
CA ARG A 161 -10.56 3.39 -33.59
C ARG A 161 -9.57 4.56 -33.66
N ALA A 162 -9.49 5.35 -32.59
CA ALA A 162 -8.44 6.35 -32.41
C ALA A 162 -7.16 5.73 -31.81
N PRO A 163 -5.95 6.22 -32.16
CA PRO A 163 -4.68 5.58 -31.85
C PRO A 163 -4.17 5.99 -30.48
N GLY A 164 -4.03 5.01 -29.60
CA GLY A 164 -3.29 5.10 -28.35
C GLY A 164 -2.94 3.68 -27.96
N TYR A 165 -1.65 3.42 -27.74
CA TYR A 165 -0.98 2.18 -27.33
C TYR A 165 -1.82 1.14 -26.55
N HIS A 166 -2.82 0.55 -27.21
CA HIS A 166 -3.48 -0.66 -26.79
C HIS A 166 -2.87 -1.74 -27.65
N THR A 167 -1.80 -2.37 -27.17
CA THR A 167 -1.47 -3.71 -27.65
C THR A 167 -2.75 -4.55 -27.50
N CYS A 168 -3.03 -5.44 -28.44
CA CYS A 168 -4.20 -6.34 -28.33
C CYS A 168 -4.18 -7.21 -27.05
N THR A 169 -3.08 -7.17 -26.28
CA THR A 169 -2.77 -7.99 -25.12
C THR A 169 -1.99 -7.17 -24.07
N PRO A 170 -2.63 -6.23 -23.36
CA PRO A 170 -1.93 -5.42 -22.36
C PRO A 170 -1.44 -6.29 -21.19
N SER A 171 -0.23 -6.03 -20.72
CA SER A 171 0.34 -6.70 -19.54
C SER A 171 -0.45 -6.34 -18.28
N ILE A 172 -0.56 -7.30 -17.36
CA ILE A 172 -1.35 -7.15 -16.13
C ILE A 172 -0.41 -7.13 -14.93
N ILE A 173 -0.60 -6.16 -14.03
CA ILE A 173 0.09 -6.07 -12.74
C ILE A 173 -0.88 -6.50 -11.64
N ILE A 174 -0.52 -7.56 -10.94
CA ILE A 174 -1.21 -8.05 -9.75
C ILE A 174 -0.62 -7.36 -8.52
N LEU A 175 -1.43 -6.57 -7.84
CA LEU A 175 -1.07 -5.85 -6.64
C LEU A 175 -1.49 -6.63 -5.39
N ILE A 176 -0.52 -6.89 -4.51
CA ILE A 176 -0.73 -7.60 -3.25
C ILE A 176 -0.66 -6.61 -2.09
N PRO A 177 -1.80 -6.32 -1.43
CA PRO A 177 -1.84 -5.45 -0.27
C PRO A 177 -1.05 -6.00 0.92
N ASN A 178 -0.73 -5.12 1.86
CA ASN A 178 -0.15 -5.49 3.14
C ASN A 178 -1.12 -6.29 4.04
N ALA A 179 -0.67 -6.67 5.24
CA ALA A 179 -1.43 -7.44 6.22
C ALA A 179 -2.78 -6.82 6.62
N LEU A 180 -2.96 -5.49 6.50
CA LEU A 180 -4.24 -4.83 6.74
C LEU A 180 -5.29 -5.24 5.69
N GLY A 181 -4.86 -5.65 4.50
CA GLY A 181 -5.72 -6.10 3.41
C GLY A 181 -6.63 -5.01 2.82
N LYS A 182 -6.27 -3.73 3.03
CA LYS A 182 -6.92 -2.55 2.46
C LYS A 182 -6.10 -2.03 1.28
N ILE A 183 -6.74 -1.28 0.40
CA ILE A 183 -6.04 -0.44 -0.59
C ILE A 183 -5.48 0.76 0.18
N THR A 184 -4.16 0.97 0.11
CA THR A 184 -3.46 2.12 0.72
C THR A 184 -3.21 3.22 -0.31
N GLN A 185 -2.90 4.43 0.14
CA GLN A 185 -2.61 5.54 -0.77
C GLN A 185 -1.42 5.24 -1.68
N ASN A 186 -0.43 4.50 -1.18
CA ASN A 186 0.70 4.02 -1.97
C ASN A 186 0.25 3.04 -3.05
N LEU A 187 -0.62 2.08 -2.70
CA LEU A 187 -1.16 1.10 -3.63
C LEU A 187 -2.01 1.77 -4.71
N LEU A 188 -2.85 2.74 -4.33
CA LEU A 188 -3.67 3.53 -5.25
C LEU A 188 -2.80 4.36 -6.21
N SER A 189 -1.75 5.01 -5.69
CA SER A 189 -0.79 5.74 -6.52
C SER A 189 -0.06 4.81 -7.49
N LEU A 190 0.29 3.60 -7.05
CA LEU A 190 0.88 2.57 -7.91
C LEU A 190 -0.09 2.12 -9.00
N CYS A 191 -1.38 1.90 -8.70
CA CYS A 191 -2.41 1.65 -9.70
C CYS A 191 -2.44 2.77 -10.74
N ARG A 192 -2.42 4.03 -10.30
CA ARG A 192 -2.45 5.19 -11.19
C ARG A 192 -1.28 5.21 -12.15
N LEU A 193 -0.07 5.02 -11.62
CA LEU A 193 1.16 5.01 -12.40
C LEU A 193 1.17 3.83 -13.38
N ALA A 194 0.78 2.63 -12.94
CA ALA A 194 0.67 1.45 -13.80
C ALA A 194 -0.30 1.68 -14.96
N LEU A 195 -1.51 2.19 -14.67
CA LEU A 195 -2.50 2.52 -15.69
C LEU A 195 -1.99 3.58 -16.66
N GLN A 196 -1.27 4.61 -16.19
CA GLN A 196 -0.68 5.64 -17.05
C GLN A 196 0.39 5.09 -18.01
N GLN A 197 1.07 4.02 -17.61
CA GLN A 197 2.06 3.31 -18.42
C GLN A 197 1.45 2.23 -19.33
N GLY A 198 0.12 2.10 -19.35
CA GLY A 198 -0.59 1.17 -20.24
C GLY A 198 -0.76 -0.25 -19.68
N PHE A 199 -0.43 -0.48 -18.42
CA PHE A 199 -0.70 -1.77 -17.76
C PHE A 199 -2.15 -1.86 -17.30
N TYR A 200 -2.72 -3.05 -17.36
CA TYR A 200 -3.89 -3.38 -16.56
C TYR A 200 -3.45 -3.68 -15.13
N THR A 201 -4.25 -3.26 -14.16
CA THR A 201 -3.90 -3.43 -12.75
C THR A 201 -5.05 -4.09 -12.01
N VAL A 202 -4.73 -5.11 -11.23
CA VAL A 202 -5.68 -5.84 -10.40
C VAL A 202 -5.16 -5.95 -8.98
N VAL A 203 -5.97 -5.56 -8.00
CA VAL A 203 -5.64 -5.73 -6.58
C VAL A 203 -6.21 -7.05 -6.09
N PHE A 204 -5.34 -7.92 -5.58
CA PHE A 204 -5.73 -9.20 -5.02
C PHE A 204 -6.15 -9.05 -3.55
N HIS A 205 -7.40 -9.38 -3.24
CA HIS A 205 -7.94 -9.39 -1.89
C HIS A 205 -8.13 -10.82 -1.40
N ARG A 206 -7.43 -11.10 -0.30
CA ARG A 206 -7.53 -12.35 0.47
C ARG A 206 -8.95 -12.55 1.01
N ARG A 207 -9.33 -13.81 1.26
CA ARG A 207 -10.59 -14.16 1.93
C ARG A 207 -10.76 -13.38 3.24
N GLY A 208 -11.96 -12.83 3.47
CA GLY A 208 -12.26 -12.00 4.64
C GLY A 208 -11.59 -10.60 4.71
N HIS A 209 -10.83 -10.18 3.69
CA HIS A 209 -10.15 -8.88 3.65
C HIS A 209 -10.70 -7.99 2.51
N GLY A 210 -10.50 -6.67 2.60
CA GLY A 210 -10.84 -5.75 1.51
C GLY A 210 -12.31 -5.78 1.08
N ARG A 211 -13.25 -5.93 2.02
CA ARG A 211 -14.69 -6.16 1.74
C ARG A 211 -15.01 -7.50 1.03
N CYS A 212 -14.04 -8.40 0.85
CA CYS A 212 -14.30 -9.79 0.49
C CYS A 212 -14.84 -10.54 1.71
N LEU A 213 -15.86 -11.36 1.49
CA LEU A 213 -16.45 -12.18 2.54
C LEU A 213 -15.54 -13.36 2.89
N LEU A 214 -15.68 -13.86 4.11
CA LEU A 214 -15.10 -15.13 4.52
C LEU A 214 -16.20 -16.19 4.47
N THR A 215 -16.27 -16.97 3.39
CA THR A 215 -17.33 -17.95 3.14
C THR A 215 -17.05 -19.34 3.69
N THR A 216 -15.80 -19.59 4.08
CA THR A 216 -15.33 -20.86 4.67
C THR A 216 -14.72 -20.58 6.03
N PRO A 217 -14.79 -21.51 7.00
CA PRO A 217 -14.12 -21.38 8.29
C PRO A 217 -12.60 -21.63 8.16
N ARG A 218 -11.94 -20.95 7.22
CA ARG A 218 -10.49 -20.99 7.01
C ARG A 218 -9.98 -19.57 6.91
N TYR A 219 -9.27 -19.12 7.93
CA TYR A 219 -8.54 -17.86 7.87
C TYR A 219 -7.18 -18.09 7.21
N GLN A 220 -6.71 -17.14 6.41
CA GLN A 220 -5.45 -17.32 5.69
C GLN A 220 -4.25 -17.02 6.59
N GLU A 221 -3.34 -18.00 6.71
CA GLU A 221 -2.06 -17.86 7.42
C GLU A 221 -1.18 -16.79 6.78
N PHE A 222 -0.32 -16.15 7.58
CA PHE A 222 0.70 -15.27 7.03
C PHE A 222 1.61 -16.02 6.04
N GLY A 223 1.46 -15.68 4.77
CA GLY A 223 2.28 -16.20 3.68
C GLY A 223 1.67 -17.37 2.91
N ASP A 224 0.53 -17.93 3.32
CA ASP A 224 -0.11 -19.05 2.60
C ASP A 224 -0.46 -18.66 1.15
N PRO A 225 0.21 -19.23 0.13
CA PRO A 225 -0.01 -18.82 -1.26
C PRO A 225 -1.18 -19.53 -1.94
N SER A 226 -1.88 -20.46 -1.26
CA SER A 226 -2.92 -21.31 -1.86
C SER A 226 -3.96 -20.53 -2.67
N ASP A 227 -4.43 -19.41 -2.12
CA ASP A 227 -5.42 -18.54 -2.76
C ASP A 227 -4.83 -17.75 -3.94
N LEU A 228 -3.60 -17.25 -3.78
CA LEU A 228 -2.93 -16.46 -4.81
C LEU A 228 -2.61 -17.32 -6.03
N VAL A 229 -2.24 -18.59 -5.83
CA VAL A 229 -1.99 -19.53 -6.92
C VAL A 229 -3.21 -19.63 -7.82
N GLN A 230 -4.38 -19.84 -7.22
CA GLN A 230 -5.62 -19.99 -7.98
C GLN A 230 -6.03 -18.68 -8.65
N ALA A 231 -5.83 -17.54 -7.98
CA ALA A 231 -6.05 -16.23 -8.59
C ALA A 231 -5.14 -15.96 -9.80
N VAL A 232 -3.84 -16.26 -9.70
CA VAL A 232 -2.91 -16.08 -10.82
C VAL A 232 -3.27 -16.99 -11.99
N LEU A 233 -3.60 -18.26 -11.72
CA LEU A 233 -4.05 -19.21 -12.75
C LEU A 233 -5.35 -18.73 -13.41
N TYR A 234 -6.31 -18.24 -12.63
CA TYR A 234 -7.54 -17.67 -13.16
C TYR A 234 -7.26 -16.47 -14.08
N ILE A 235 -6.46 -15.51 -13.64
CA ILE A 235 -6.09 -14.33 -14.44
C ILE A 235 -5.38 -14.77 -15.72
N LYS A 236 -4.43 -15.71 -15.64
CA LYS A 236 -3.72 -16.23 -16.82
C LYS A 236 -4.66 -16.94 -17.78
N SER A 237 -5.63 -17.70 -17.29
CA SER A 237 -6.63 -18.38 -18.12
C SER A 237 -7.54 -17.39 -18.86
N ARG A 238 -7.91 -16.27 -18.20
CA ARG A 238 -8.76 -15.23 -18.78
C ARG A 238 -8.02 -14.34 -19.76
N HIS A 239 -6.72 -14.15 -19.53
CA HIS A 239 -5.82 -13.33 -20.34
C HIS A 239 -4.57 -14.13 -20.78
N PRO A 240 -4.73 -15.15 -21.62
CA PRO A 240 -3.65 -16.10 -21.96
C PRO A 240 -2.47 -15.42 -22.64
N SER A 241 -2.72 -14.40 -23.45
CA SER A 241 -1.72 -13.65 -24.19
C SER A 241 -1.11 -12.48 -23.43
N SER A 242 -1.61 -12.15 -22.23
CA SER A 242 -1.05 -11.09 -21.40
C SER A 242 0.10 -11.62 -20.55
N ASP A 243 1.15 -10.81 -20.45
CA ASP A 243 2.22 -11.00 -19.48
C ASP A 243 1.73 -10.58 -18.09
N LEU A 244 2.03 -11.40 -17.08
CA LEU A 244 1.67 -11.12 -15.70
C LEU A 244 2.89 -10.66 -14.91
N PHE A 245 2.71 -9.58 -14.18
CA PHE A 245 3.66 -9.03 -13.22
C PHE A 245 3.00 -8.99 -11.86
N ALA A 246 3.79 -8.96 -10.80
CA ALA A 246 3.23 -8.83 -9.46
C ALA A 246 4.03 -7.85 -8.60
N ILE A 247 3.33 -7.02 -7.84
CA ILE A 247 3.95 -6.06 -6.91
C ILE A 247 3.27 -6.16 -5.57
N ASN A 248 4.02 -6.21 -4.48
CA ASN A 248 3.44 -6.14 -3.13
C ASN A 248 3.82 -4.86 -2.38
N GLU A 249 3.00 -4.53 -1.40
CA GLU A 249 3.29 -3.53 -0.39
C GLU A 249 3.57 -4.18 0.97
N GLY A 250 4.71 -3.85 1.57
CA GLY A 250 5.02 -4.17 2.96
C GLY A 250 4.96 -5.68 3.24
N SER A 251 4.19 -6.04 4.28
CA SER A 251 3.96 -7.43 4.70
C SER A 251 3.24 -8.30 3.68
N GLY A 252 2.70 -7.75 2.58
CA GLY A 252 2.25 -8.53 1.43
C GLY A 252 3.38 -9.36 0.79
N SER A 253 4.64 -9.04 1.09
CA SER A 253 5.79 -9.82 0.64
C SER A 253 5.78 -11.24 1.22
N GLY A 254 5.20 -11.48 2.40
CA GLY A 254 5.11 -12.82 2.97
C GLY A 254 4.36 -13.76 2.02
N LEU A 255 3.26 -13.27 1.45
CA LEU A 255 2.48 -13.99 0.44
C LEU A 255 3.23 -14.09 -0.89
N MET A 256 3.79 -12.98 -1.37
CA MET A 256 4.52 -12.92 -2.65
C MET A 256 5.74 -13.86 -2.67
N LEU A 257 6.57 -13.82 -1.62
CA LEU A 257 7.81 -14.61 -1.55
C LEU A 257 7.51 -16.10 -1.38
N SER A 258 6.49 -16.46 -0.61
CA SER A 258 6.06 -17.86 -0.49
C SER A 258 5.54 -18.38 -1.82
N TYR A 259 4.72 -17.59 -2.53
CA TYR A 259 4.25 -17.93 -3.88
C TYR A 259 5.40 -18.16 -4.86
N LEU A 260 6.35 -17.23 -4.94
CA LEU A 260 7.50 -17.33 -5.85
C LEU A 260 8.40 -18.52 -5.47
N GLY A 261 8.61 -18.76 -4.17
CA GLY A 261 9.40 -19.88 -3.67
C GLY A 261 8.78 -21.24 -3.98
N GLU A 262 7.47 -21.39 -3.78
CA GLU A 262 6.76 -22.66 -4.02
C GLU A 262 6.50 -22.93 -5.50
N ARG A 263 6.25 -21.90 -6.31
CA ARG A 263 5.92 -22.08 -7.74
C ARG A 263 7.12 -22.01 -8.66
N GLY A 264 8.18 -21.28 -8.28
CA GLY A 264 9.38 -21.14 -9.09
C GLY A 264 9.09 -20.78 -10.54
N SER A 265 9.54 -21.63 -11.47
CA SER A 265 9.32 -21.47 -12.91
C SER A 265 7.85 -21.58 -13.35
N SER A 266 7.00 -22.20 -12.53
CA SER A 266 5.56 -22.35 -12.78
C SER A 266 4.72 -21.21 -12.17
N SER A 267 5.36 -20.08 -11.83
CA SER A 267 4.67 -18.92 -11.25
C SER A 267 3.85 -18.12 -12.25
N HIS A 268 3.98 -18.36 -13.57
CA HIS A 268 3.30 -17.60 -14.62
C HIS A 268 3.56 -16.08 -14.61
N LEU A 269 4.48 -15.61 -13.76
CA LEU A 269 4.88 -14.21 -13.67
C LEU A 269 6.16 -13.98 -14.47
N VAL A 270 6.20 -12.91 -15.24
CA VAL A 270 7.40 -12.45 -15.95
C VAL A 270 8.38 -11.81 -14.97
N ALA A 271 7.89 -10.98 -14.06
CA ALA A 271 8.67 -10.42 -12.97
C ALA A 271 7.81 -10.06 -11.77
N ALA A 272 8.45 -9.96 -10.60
CA ALA A 272 7.82 -9.50 -9.38
C ALA A 272 8.68 -8.44 -8.67
N ALA A 273 8.05 -7.49 -7.98
CA ALA A 273 8.72 -6.47 -7.20
C ALA A 273 8.13 -6.39 -5.79
N CYS A 274 8.99 -6.35 -4.77
CA CYS A 274 8.55 -6.20 -3.39
C CYS A 274 8.92 -4.80 -2.87
N ILE A 275 7.93 -4.00 -2.49
CA ILE A 275 8.16 -2.68 -1.90
C ILE A 275 8.12 -2.82 -0.37
N SER A 276 9.22 -2.43 0.30
CA SER A 276 9.40 -2.58 1.75
C SER A 276 9.16 -4.02 2.26
N PRO A 277 9.82 -5.04 1.68
CA PRO A 277 9.56 -6.45 1.99
C PRO A 277 9.88 -6.83 3.43
N VAL A 278 9.02 -7.67 3.99
CA VAL A 278 9.31 -8.57 5.10
C VAL A 278 9.96 -9.83 4.53
N PHE A 279 11.26 -10.00 4.72
CA PHE A 279 12.00 -11.18 4.26
C PHE A 279 11.88 -12.37 5.22
N TYR A 280 11.91 -12.11 6.53
CA TYR A 280 11.89 -13.14 7.55
C TYR A 280 10.58 -13.03 8.35
N ARG A 281 9.68 -14.00 8.12
CA ARG A 281 8.38 -14.06 8.82
C ARG A 281 8.54 -14.06 10.33
N GLN A 282 9.50 -14.83 10.84
CA GLN A 282 9.74 -14.93 12.28
C GLN A 282 10.07 -13.56 12.90
N LEU A 283 11.02 -12.83 12.29
CA LEU A 283 11.42 -11.51 12.75
C LEU A 283 10.27 -10.50 12.70
N PHE A 284 9.34 -10.62 11.76
CA PHE A 284 8.17 -9.72 11.71
C PHE A 284 7.31 -9.79 12.96
N PHE A 285 7.12 -10.98 13.53
CA PHE A 285 6.32 -11.17 14.74
C PHE A 285 7.13 -11.05 16.03
N GLU A 286 8.44 -11.31 15.99
CA GLU A 286 9.33 -11.26 17.16
C GLU A 286 9.97 -9.89 17.42
N THR A 287 10.11 -9.06 16.37
CA THR A 287 10.72 -7.74 16.53
C THR A 287 9.86 -6.87 17.45
N PRO A 288 10.41 -6.31 18.53
CA PRO A 288 9.69 -5.41 19.42
C PRO A 288 9.12 -4.21 18.63
N CYS A 289 7.80 -4.11 18.61
CA CYS A 289 7.09 -3.01 17.98
C CYS A 289 6.67 -2.01 19.07
N PRO A 290 6.68 -0.68 18.80
CA PRO A 290 6.13 0.29 19.73
C PRO A 290 4.72 -0.10 20.17
N LYS A 291 4.43 0.06 21.47
CA LYS A 291 3.18 -0.43 22.09
C LYS A 291 1.94 0.00 21.31
N LEU A 292 1.89 1.27 20.88
CA LEU A 292 0.78 1.82 20.11
C LEU A 292 0.56 1.09 18.78
N TYR A 293 1.63 0.71 18.08
CA TYR A 293 1.54 0.01 16.79
C TYR A 293 1.13 -1.45 16.98
N ASN A 294 1.65 -2.11 18.02
CA ASN A 294 1.22 -3.45 18.37
C ASN A 294 -0.28 -3.46 18.75
N GLU A 295 -0.72 -2.54 19.61
CA GLU A 295 -2.13 -2.43 20.03
C GLU A 295 -3.05 -2.09 18.87
N ALA A 296 -2.69 -1.13 18.02
CA ALA A 296 -3.47 -0.78 16.83
C ALA A 296 -3.58 -1.98 15.86
N SER A 297 -2.46 -2.64 15.56
CA SER A 297 -2.45 -3.79 14.65
C SER A 297 -3.26 -4.97 15.21
N LEU A 298 -3.14 -5.24 16.52
CA LEU A 298 -3.95 -6.24 17.21
C LEU A 298 -5.43 -5.91 17.18
N PHE A 299 -5.79 -4.68 17.54
CA PHE A 299 -7.17 -4.22 17.52
C PHE A 299 -7.78 -4.38 16.13
N TYR A 300 -7.06 -3.96 15.09
CA TYR A 300 -7.50 -4.10 13.72
C TYR A 300 -7.68 -5.56 13.31
N ARG A 301 -6.73 -6.44 13.63
CA ARG A 301 -6.82 -7.87 13.32
C ARG A 301 -8.02 -8.52 14.03
N LYS A 302 -8.23 -8.19 15.31
CA LYS A 302 -9.40 -8.65 16.09
C LYS A 302 -10.70 -8.11 15.50
N LEU A 303 -10.76 -6.85 15.08
CA LEU A 303 -11.93 -6.26 14.43
C LEU A 303 -12.27 -6.93 13.10
N GLN A 304 -11.26 -7.30 12.31
CA GLN A 304 -11.49 -8.07 11.08
C GLN A 304 -12.08 -9.45 11.37
N MET A 305 -11.54 -10.14 12.38
CA MET A 305 -11.97 -11.49 12.75
C MET A 305 -13.30 -11.52 13.50
N SER A 306 -13.65 -10.48 14.27
CA SER A 306 -14.88 -10.45 15.07
C SER A 306 -16.13 -10.58 14.20
N ARG A 307 -16.08 -10.09 12.96
CA ARG A 307 -17.13 -10.25 11.95
C ARG A 307 -17.47 -11.70 11.63
N TYR A 308 -16.52 -12.61 11.85
CA TYR A 308 -16.63 -14.03 11.52
C TYR A 308 -16.38 -14.94 12.73
N ALA A 309 -16.42 -14.39 13.95
CA ALA A 309 -16.08 -15.11 15.18
C ALA A 309 -16.90 -16.41 15.33
N THR A 310 -18.22 -16.34 15.12
CA THR A 310 -19.12 -17.50 15.23
C THR A 310 -18.82 -18.60 14.20
N ALA A 311 -18.39 -18.23 12.99
CA ALA A 311 -18.02 -19.22 11.98
C ALA A 311 -16.65 -19.84 12.28
N LEU A 312 -15.70 -19.02 12.73
CA LEU A 312 -14.34 -19.45 13.06
C LEU A 312 -14.27 -20.25 14.37
N SER A 313 -15.21 -20.08 15.31
CA SER A 313 -15.22 -20.85 16.56
C SER A 313 -15.34 -22.37 16.35
N SER A 314 -15.80 -22.80 15.17
CA SER A 314 -15.85 -24.21 14.78
C SER A 314 -14.47 -24.84 14.52
N VAL A 315 -13.44 -24.02 14.21
CA VAL A 315 -12.09 -24.49 13.83
C VAL A 315 -10.97 -23.95 14.72
N MET A 316 -11.24 -22.95 15.55
CA MET A 316 -10.24 -22.33 16.42
C MET A 316 -10.89 -21.74 17.69
N ASP A 317 -10.09 -21.64 18.75
CA ASP A 317 -10.51 -21.04 20.03
C ASP A 317 -10.52 -19.51 19.91
N THR A 318 -11.66 -18.96 19.47
CA THR A 318 -11.83 -17.52 19.25
C THR A 318 -11.75 -16.70 20.53
N GLU A 319 -12.19 -17.24 21.68
CA GLU A 319 -12.12 -16.52 22.95
C GLU A 319 -10.67 -16.29 23.36
N LYS A 320 -9.84 -17.34 23.28
CA LYS A 320 -8.41 -17.24 23.56
C LYS A 320 -7.72 -16.30 22.58
N ILE A 321 -8.02 -16.38 21.28
CA ILE A 321 -7.49 -15.48 20.25
C ILE A 321 -7.83 -14.01 20.55
N PHE A 322 -9.07 -13.70 20.92
CA PHE A 322 -9.48 -12.33 21.26
C PHE A 322 -8.87 -11.82 22.55
N SER A 323 -8.39 -12.69 23.44
CA SER A 323 -7.66 -12.31 24.67
C SER A 323 -6.17 -12.02 24.46
N CYS A 324 -5.58 -12.35 23.30
CA CYS A 324 -4.14 -12.17 23.03
C CYS A 324 -3.67 -10.71 23.15
N ARG A 325 -2.44 -10.52 23.64
CA ARG A 325 -1.78 -9.21 23.79
C ARG A 325 -0.62 -8.98 22.82
N SER A 326 -0.28 -9.97 22.00
CA SER A 326 0.76 -9.89 20.98
C SER A 326 0.27 -10.50 19.67
N LEU A 327 0.71 -9.94 18.54
CA LEU A 327 0.40 -10.52 17.21
C LEU A 327 1.01 -11.92 17.06
N GLN A 328 2.18 -12.15 17.68
CA GLN A 328 2.86 -13.43 17.66
C GLN A 328 2.02 -14.53 18.33
N ASP A 329 1.48 -14.28 19.52
CA ASP A 329 0.64 -15.26 20.23
C ASP A 329 -0.66 -15.52 19.47
N MET A 330 -1.23 -14.46 18.89
CA MET A 330 -2.42 -14.56 18.06
C MET A 330 -2.16 -15.45 16.85
N GLU A 331 -1.06 -15.25 16.13
CA GLU A 331 -0.67 -16.07 14.96
C GLU A 331 -0.41 -17.53 15.35
N LYS A 332 0.30 -17.76 16.47
CA LYS A 332 0.55 -19.11 16.99
C LYS A 332 -0.76 -19.85 17.34
N LEU A 333 -1.71 -19.18 17.98
CA LEU A 333 -2.99 -19.79 18.33
C LEU A 333 -3.90 -20.03 17.12
N MET A 334 -3.79 -19.20 16.08
CA MET A 334 -4.57 -19.40 14.86
C MET A 334 -4.05 -20.56 14.02
N PHE A 335 -2.72 -20.72 13.91
CA PHE A 335 -2.14 -21.60 12.89
C PHE A 335 -1.20 -22.70 13.42
N CYS A 336 -0.64 -22.55 14.62
CA CYS A 336 0.27 -23.57 15.18
C CYS A 336 -0.43 -24.57 16.11
N SER A 337 -1.49 -24.17 16.83
CA SER A 337 -2.19 -25.08 17.76
C SER A 337 -3.14 -26.07 17.09
N VAL A 338 -3.44 -25.91 15.79
CA VAL A 338 -4.45 -26.73 15.08
C VAL A 338 -3.91 -28.09 14.60
N ARG A 339 -2.61 -28.38 14.71
CA ARG A 339 -2.03 -29.65 14.22
C ARG A 339 -2.13 -30.86 15.17
N LEU A 340 -2.82 -30.75 16.30
CA LEU A 340 -2.94 -31.86 17.27
C LEU A 340 -4.17 -32.76 17.07
N LEU A 341 -5.05 -32.46 16.10
CA LEU A 341 -6.28 -33.23 15.88
C LEU A 341 -6.24 -34.16 14.65
N ASP A 342 -5.16 -34.15 13.85
CA ASP A 342 -5.00 -35.05 12.68
C ASP A 342 -4.12 -36.28 12.97
N THR A 343 -3.88 -36.59 14.25
CA THR A 343 -3.22 -37.83 14.67
C THR A 343 -4.07 -38.55 15.73
N SER A 344 -5.18 -39.15 15.30
CA SER A 344 -5.88 -40.18 16.07
C SER A 344 -6.58 -41.15 15.14
#